data_AF-A0A2A5IYV1-F1
#
_entry.id   AF-A0A2A5IYV1-F1
#
_cell.length_a   1.000
_cell.length_b   1.000
_cell.length_c   1.000
_cell.angle_alpha   90.00
_cell.angle_beta   90.00
_cell.angle_gamma   90.00
#
_symmetry.space_group_name_H-M   'P 1'
#
loop_
_entity.id
_entity.type
_entity.pdbx_description
1 polymer ?
#
loop_
_entity_poly.entity_id
_entity_poly.type
_entity_poly.pdbx_seq_one_letter_code
_entity_poly.pdbx_strand_id
1 'polypeptide(L)'
;MLAAAMKTACEDCGMDMVRHWNLSGTDFVWLDTDGRSVGGTSPIPGVTTISELLVYLLKHDRIALYSDLSARFPSGLGVLPWEHRHRPAPTSPHIPAAMVPECCVMPMQLVRDGWRCRIAHTVFQHDSASLPVPA
;
A
#
# COMPACT_ATOMS: atom_id res chain seq x y z
N MET A 1 12.30 -9.19 -19.09
CA MET A 1 12.28 -8.47 -17.80
C MET A 1 10.89 -8.62 -17.20
N LEU A 2 10.75 -9.40 -16.12
CA LEU A 2 9.52 -9.42 -15.32
C LEU A 2 9.58 -8.24 -14.34
N ALA A 3 9.18 -7.06 -14.80
CA ALA A 3 8.98 -5.94 -13.88
C ALA A 3 7.60 -6.15 -13.24
N ALA A 4 7.56 -6.63 -11.99
CA ALA A 4 6.34 -6.49 -11.20
C ALA A 4 5.95 -5.00 -11.17
N ALA A 5 4.69 -4.69 -11.45
CA ALA A 5 4.23 -3.31 -11.53
C ALA A 5 4.60 -2.58 -10.23
N MET A 6 5.43 -1.54 -10.37
CA MET A 6 5.88 -0.71 -9.26
C MET A 6 4.90 0.43 -8.97
N LYS A 7 3.91 0.63 -9.85
CA LYS A 7 2.93 1.71 -9.78
C LYS A 7 1.52 1.16 -9.99
N THR A 8 0.58 1.70 -9.22
CA THR A 8 -0.87 1.49 -9.36
C THR A 8 -1.58 2.81 -9.04
N ALA A 9 -2.90 2.80 -8.97
CA ALA A 9 -3.68 3.90 -8.43
C ALA A 9 -4.58 3.41 -7.29
N CYS A 10 -5.00 4.30 -6.40
CA CYS A 10 -6.01 3.98 -5.38
C CYS A 10 -7.39 3.74 -6.04
N GLU A 11 -8.08 2.65 -5.71
CA GLU A 11 -9.43 2.36 -6.22
C GLU A 11 -10.47 3.41 -5.78
N ASP A 12 -10.27 4.02 -4.61
CA ASP A 12 -11.26 4.93 -4.03
C ASP A 12 -11.09 6.39 -4.49
N CYS A 13 -9.86 6.85 -4.71
CA CYS A 13 -9.57 8.26 -5.02
C CYS A 13 -8.70 8.49 -6.27
N GLY A 14 -8.23 7.44 -6.93
CA GLY A 14 -7.40 7.54 -8.12
C GLY A 14 -5.98 8.07 -7.90
N MET A 15 -5.56 8.30 -6.66
CA MET A 15 -4.21 8.77 -6.33
C MET A 15 -3.15 7.78 -6.85
N ASP A 16 -2.09 8.29 -7.46
CA ASP A 16 -0.95 7.49 -7.88
C ASP A 16 -0.29 6.84 -6.66
N MET A 17 -0.06 5.54 -6.76
CA MET A 17 0.53 4.73 -5.70
C MET A 17 1.79 4.03 -6.18
N VAL A 18 2.78 3.97 -5.31
CA VAL A 18 4.06 3.30 -5.54
C VAL A 18 4.23 2.16 -4.54
N ARG A 19 4.88 1.09 -5.00
CA ARG A 19 5.26 -0.03 -4.14
C ARG A 19 6.51 0.33 -3.33
N HIS A 20 6.38 0.37 -2.01
CA HIS A 20 7.49 0.56 -1.07
C HIS A 20 7.85 -0.77 -0.43
N TRP A 21 9.02 -1.30 -0.80
CA TRP A 21 9.57 -2.50 -0.18
C TRP A 21 10.03 -2.22 1.25
N ASN A 22 9.87 -3.19 2.14
CA ASN A 22 10.49 -3.16 3.45
C ASN A 22 12.03 -3.24 3.35
N LEU A 23 12.74 -2.99 4.45
CA LEU A 23 14.20 -2.97 4.45
C LEU A 23 14.81 -4.29 3.95
N SER A 24 14.21 -5.43 4.32
CA SER A 24 14.65 -6.76 3.89
C SER A 24 14.28 -7.09 2.44
N GLY A 25 13.46 -6.28 1.77
CA GLY A 25 12.99 -6.52 0.41
C GLY A 25 12.05 -7.71 0.26
N THR A 26 11.57 -8.31 1.35
CA THR A 26 10.75 -9.53 1.34
C THR A 26 9.25 -9.27 1.32
N ASP A 27 8.85 -8.05 1.66
CA ASP A 27 7.47 -7.60 1.71
C ASP A 27 7.37 -6.15 1.25
N PHE A 28 6.18 -5.69 0.92
CA PHE A 28 5.94 -4.33 0.48
C PHE A 28 4.60 -3.78 0.96
N VAL A 29 4.52 -2.46 1.00
CA VAL A 29 3.28 -1.71 1.14
C VAL A 29 3.06 -0.82 -0.07
N TRP A 30 1.80 -0.54 -0.38
CA TRP A 30 1.45 0.48 -1.38
C TRP A 30 1.21 1.80 -0.65
N LEU A 31 1.92 2.85 -1.06
CA LEU A 31 1.78 4.20 -0.52
C LEU A 31 1.58 5.17 -1.68
N ASP A 32 1.02 6.35 -1.42
CA ASP A 32 1.02 7.43 -2.41
C ASP A 32 2.46 7.91 -2.71
N THR A 33 2.60 8.83 -3.67
CA THR A 33 3.91 9.39 -4.05
C THR A 33 4.61 10.17 -2.93
N ASP A 34 3.86 10.61 -1.92
CA ASP A 34 4.37 11.30 -0.72
C ASP A 34 4.71 10.31 0.42
N GLY A 35 4.50 9.00 0.21
CA GLY A 35 4.75 7.96 1.21
C GLY A 35 3.64 7.80 2.25
N ARG A 36 2.42 8.26 1.96
CA ARG A 36 1.25 8.13 2.86
C ARG A 36 0.41 6.92 2.51
N SER A 37 -0.24 6.35 3.53
CA SER A 37 -1.18 5.22 3.38
C SER A 37 -2.65 5.62 3.50
N VAL A 38 -2.91 6.91 3.74
CA VAL A 38 -4.23 7.49 3.90
C VAL A 38 -4.35 8.64 2.92
N GLY A 39 -5.44 8.63 2.16
CA GLY A 39 -5.79 9.69 1.22
C GLY A 39 -7.14 10.29 1.54
N GLY A 40 -7.55 11.23 0.71
CA GLY A 40 -8.76 12.02 0.92
C GLY A 40 -8.41 13.49 1.07
N THR A 41 -9.31 14.36 0.63
CA THR A 41 -9.13 15.80 0.70
C THR A 41 -10.26 16.38 1.51
N SER A 42 -9.90 17.23 2.46
CA SER A 42 -10.92 17.91 3.25
C SER A 42 -11.78 18.79 2.34
N PRO A 43 -13.12 18.65 2.40
CA PRO A 43 -14.02 19.55 1.72
C PRO A 43 -14.10 20.91 2.41
N ILE A 44 -13.51 21.06 3.60
CA ILE A 44 -13.56 22.27 4.42
C ILE A 44 -12.20 22.98 4.36
N PRO A 45 -12.11 24.20 3.81
CA PRO A 45 -10.86 24.94 3.74
C PRO A 45 -10.19 25.13 5.10
N GLY A 46 -8.91 24.79 5.19
CA GLY A 46 -8.12 24.96 6.42
C GLY A 46 -8.40 23.94 7.53
N VAL A 47 -9.21 22.91 7.28
CA VAL A 47 -9.44 21.82 8.23
C VAL A 47 -8.81 20.55 7.70
N THR A 48 -7.69 20.15 8.26
CA THR A 48 -6.90 18.97 7.83
C THR A 48 -6.68 17.96 8.95
N THR A 49 -6.98 18.33 10.19
CA THR A 49 -6.82 17.49 11.38
C THR A 49 -8.13 17.31 12.14
N ILE A 50 -8.18 16.32 13.02
CA ILE A 50 -9.33 16.10 13.91
C ILE A 50 -9.58 17.30 14.83
N SER A 51 -8.53 17.91 15.38
CA SER A 51 -8.66 19.07 16.26
C SER A 51 -9.26 20.26 15.53
N GLU A 52 -8.83 20.52 14.30
CA GLU A 52 -9.40 21.57 13.46
C GLU A 52 -10.86 21.28 13.11
N LEU A 53 -11.21 20.02 12.83
CA LEU A 53 -12.59 19.62 12.56
C LEU A 53 -13.48 19.82 13.78
N LEU A 54 -13.02 19.44 14.97
CA LEU A 54 -13.75 19.65 16.22
C LEU A 54 -13.96 21.16 16.49
N VAL A 55 -12.94 21.99 16.28
CA VAL A 55 -13.06 23.46 16.37
C VAL A 55 -14.05 24.00 15.33
N TYR A 56 -14.01 23.51 14.09
CA TYR A 56 -14.94 23.90 13.05
C TYR A 56 -16.39 23.56 13.43
N LEU A 57 -16.64 22.34 13.91
CA LEU A 57 -17.97 21.89 14.31
C LEU A 57 -18.52 22.73 15.47
N LEU A 58 -17.67 23.05 16.46
CA LEU A 58 -18.05 23.92 17.57
C LEU A 58 -18.40 25.33 17.09
N LYS A 59 -17.58 25.94 16.22
CA LYS A 59 -17.83 27.29 15.66
C LYS A 59 -19.11 27.38 14.83
N HIS A 60 -19.58 26.27 14.27
CA HIS A 60 -20.78 26.22 13.43
C HIS A 60 -21.99 25.57 14.15
N ASP A 61 -21.95 25.51 15.49
CA ASP A 61 -23.02 25.00 16.34
C ASP A 61 -23.48 23.57 15.97
N ARG A 62 -22.53 22.72 15.56
CA ARG A 62 -22.75 21.30 15.22
C ARG A 62 -22.44 20.40 16.41
N ILE A 63 -23.02 20.71 17.57
CA ILE A 63 -22.68 20.06 18.86
C ILE A 63 -22.88 18.54 18.84
N ALA A 64 -23.96 18.04 18.21
CA ALA A 64 -24.19 16.59 18.13
C ALA A 64 -23.06 15.86 17.37
N LEU A 65 -22.59 16.41 16.25
CA LEU A 65 -21.48 15.85 15.47
C LEU A 65 -20.16 15.98 16.23
N TYR A 66 -19.93 17.11 16.89
CA TYR A 66 -18.76 17.31 17.75
C TYR A 66 -18.69 16.21 18.82
N SER A 67 -19.78 16.00 19.57
CA SER A 67 -19.82 15.02 20.66
C SER A 67 -19.60 13.61 20.13
N ASP A 68 -20.29 13.21 19.07
CA ASP A 68 -20.12 11.87 18.48
C ASP A 68 -18.69 11.63 17.99
N LEU A 69 -18.13 12.57 17.22
CA LEU A 69 -16.79 12.45 16.65
C LEU A 69 -15.71 12.47 17.74
N SER A 70 -15.84 13.34 18.75
CA SER A 70 -14.90 13.43 19.88
C SER A 70 -14.86 12.15 20.71
N ALA A 71 -15.97 11.41 20.79
CA ALA A 71 -16.04 10.13 21.47
C ALA A 71 -15.48 8.99 20.62
N ARG A 72 -15.80 8.94 19.31
CA ARG A 72 -15.43 7.83 18.43
C ARG A 72 -14.00 7.90 17.92
N PHE A 73 -13.45 9.09 17.70
CA PHE A 73 -12.13 9.24 17.09
C PHE A 73 -11.01 8.60 17.94
N PRO A 74 -10.96 8.80 19.28
CA PRO A 74 -10.02 8.10 20.16
C PRO A 74 -10.22 6.58 20.20
N SER A 75 -11.44 6.09 19.92
CA SER A 75 -11.78 4.66 19.91
C SER A 75 -11.32 3.90 18.66
N GLY A 76 -10.55 4.54 17.77
CA GLY A 76 -9.85 3.86 16.68
C GLY A 76 -10.44 4.08 15.29
N LEU A 77 -11.28 5.11 15.08
CA LEU A 77 -11.69 5.51 13.73
C LEU A 77 -10.45 5.82 12.86
N GLY A 78 -9.43 6.47 13.44
CA GLY A 78 -8.07 6.57 12.89
C GLY A 78 -7.93 7.34 11.57
N VAL A 79 -9.03 7.77 10.96
CA VAL A 79 -9.12 8.57 9.73
C VAL A 79 -10.30 9.55 9.87
N LEU A 80 -10.19 10.72 9.25
CA LEU A 80 -11.24 11.73 9.20
C LEU A 80 -12.40 11.31 8.30
N PRO A 81 -13.58 11.95 8.40
CA PRO A 81 -14.77 11.54 7.63
C PRO A 81 -14.60 11.53 6.10
N TRP A 82 -13.70 12.34 5.56
CA TRP A 82 -13.37 12.41 4.12
C TRP A 82 -12.13 11.60 3.75
N GLU A 83 -11.47 10.99 4.73
CA GLU A 83 -10.27 10.19 4.52
C GLU A 83 -10.61 8.72 4.35
N HIS A 84 -9.71 8.00 3.69
CA HIS A 84 -9.77 6.56 3.54
C HIS A 84 -8.34 6.01 3.53
N ARG A 85 -8.19 4.76 3.96
CA ARG A 85 -6.94 4.03 3.75
C ARG A 85 -6.83 3.73 2.25
N HIS A 86 -5.70 4.06 1.65
CA HIS A 86 -5.50 3.79 0.24
C HIS A 86 -5.65 2.30 -0.06
N ARG A 87 -6.41 2.02 -1.12
CA ARG A 87 -6.66 0.68 -1.60
C ARG A 87 -6.07 0.53 -3.00
N PRO A 88 -4.94 -0.17 -3.17
CA PRO A 88 -4.28 -0.27 -4.45
C PRO A 88 -5.15 -1.04 -5.44
N ALA A 89 -5.39 -0.46 -6.61
CA ALA A 89 -6.02 -1.17 -7.72
C ALA A 89 -5.19 -2.41 -8.06
N PRO A 90 -5.84 -3.53 -8.42
CA PRO A 90 -5.14 -4.75 -8.80
C PRO A 90 -4.13 -4.45 -9.92
N THR A 91 -2.85 -4.47 -9.58
CA THR A 91 -1.79 -4.36 -10.57
C THR A 91 -1.47 -5.73 -11.11
N SER A 92 -1.78 -5.95 -12.38
CA SER A 92 -1.08 -6.99 -13.14
C SER A 92 0.37 -6.50 -13.34
N PRO A 93 1.36 -7.37 -13.11
CA PRO A 93 1.49 -8.50 -13.98
C PRO A 93 1.17 -9.74 -13.19
N HIS A 94 0.12 -10.45 -13.60
CA HIS A 94 0.06 -11.87 -13.34
C HIS A 94 1.37 -12.43 -13.90
N ILE A 95 2.35 -12.71 -13.04
CA ILE A 95 3.54 -13.44 -13.44
C ILE A 95 2.99 -14.81 -13.81
N PRO A 96 3.04 -15.22 -15.10
CA PRO A 96 2.54 -16.52 -15.49
C PRO A 96 3.22 -17.56 -14.62
N ALA A 97 2.50 -18.58 -14.15
CA ALA A 97 3.08 -19.61 -13.30
C ALA A 97 4.36 -20.23 -13.92
N ALA A 98 4.39 -20.36 -15.25
CA ALA A 98 5.54 -20.82 -16.02
C ALA A 98 6.80 -19.94 -15.93
N MET A 99 6.67 -18.69 -15.48
CA MET A 99 7.77 -17.74 -15.28
C MET A 99 8.23 -17.66 -13.83
N VAL A 100 7.55 -18.34 -12.90
CA VAL A 100 7.93 -18.40 -11.49
C VAL A 100 8.94 -19.54 -11.32
N PRO A 101 10.22 -19.27 -10.98
CA PRO A 101 11.19 -20.32 -10.75
C PRO A 101 10.81 -21.18 -9.55
N GLU A 102 11.28 -22.43 -9.56
CA GLU A 102 11.08 -23.37 -8.46
C GLU A 102 12.35 -23.56 -7.63
N CYS A 103 12.16 -23.73 -6.33
CA CYS A 103 13.20 -24.15 -5.40
C CYS A 103 12.58 -25.16 -4.44
N CYS A 104 13.23 -26.31 -4.25
CA CYS A 104 12.73 -27.39 -3.41
C CYS A 104 11.31 -27.85 -3.79
N VAL A 105 11.03 -27.96 -5.11
CA VAL A 105 9.73 -28.41 -5.66
C VAL A 105 8.56 -27.46 -5.32
N MET A 106 8.86 -26.19 -5.04
CA MET A 106 7.86 -25.17 -4.71
C MET A 106 8.13 -23.87 -5.47
N PRO A 107 7.09 -23.14 -5.91
CA PRO A 107 7.24 -21.86 -6.57
C PRO A 107 7.87 -20.84 -5.61
N MET A 108 8.90 -20.16 -6.08
CA MET A 108 9.62 -19.15 -5.30
C MET A 108 8.76 -17.92 -5.02
N GLN A 109 9.16 -17.13 -4.02
CA GLN A 109 8.52 -15.86 -3.68
C GLN A 109 9.23 -14.73 -4.44
N LEU A 110 8.49 -13.86 -5.12
CA LEU A 110 9.06 -12.62 -5.66
C LEU A 110 9.46 -11.69 -4.51
N VAL A 111 10.67 -11.16 -4.55
CA VAL A 111 11.23 -10.18 -3.61
C VAL A 111 11.79 -8.99 -4.40
N ARG A 112 12.12 -7.88 -3.73
CA ARG A 112 12.61 -6.65 -4.38
C ARG A 112 13.72 -6.91 -5.41
N ASP A 113 14.67 -7.74 -5.00
CA ASP A 113 15.93 -7.92 -5.71
C ASP A 113 15.96 -9.23 -6.54
N GLY A 114 14.87 -10.01 -6.58
CA GLY A 114 14.90 -11.35 -7.18
C GLY A 114 13.79 -12.32 -6.77
N TRP A 115 14.17 -13.59 -6.71
CA TRP A 115 13.34 -14.70 -6.25
C TRP A 115 13.92 -15.30 -4.97
N ARG A 116 13.07 -15.47 -3.95
CA ARG A 116 13.44 -16.09 -2.68
C ARG A 116 12.90 -17.51 -2.59
N CYS A 117 13.78 -18.47 -2.29
CA CYS A 117 13.36 -19.82 -1.97
C CYS A 117 12.55 -19.83 -0.68
N ARG A 118 11.36 -20.46 -0.69
CA ARG A 118 10.48 -20.49 0.48
C ARG A 118 11.02 -21.34 1.63
N ILE A 119 11.80 -22.38 1.31
CA ILE A 119 12.35 -23.33 2.29
C ILE A 119 13.76 -22.90 2.71
N ALA A 120 14.70 -22.81 1.76
CA ALA A 120 16.09 -22.47 2.06
C ALA A 120 16.32 -20.98 2.39
N HIS A 121 15.33 -20.12 2.10
CA HIS A 121 15.39 -18.66 2.30
C HIS A 121 16.50 -17.92 1.53
N THR A 122 17.24 -18.62 0.67
CA THR A 122 18.21 -18.06 -0.27
C THR A 122 17.51 -17.14 -1.28
N VAL A 123 18.11 -15.98 -1.55
CA VAL A 123 17.68 -15.03 -2.58
C VAL A 123 18.55 -15.23 -3.82
N PHE A 124 17.89 -15.45 -4.95
CA PHE A 124 18.49 -15.52 -6.28
C PHE A 124 18.15 -14.21 -6.96
N GLN A 125 19.16 -13.43 -7.34
CA GLN A 125 18.92 -12.12 -7.93
C GLN A 125 18.19 -12.26 -9.28
N HIS A 126 17.44 -11.23 -9.67
CA HIS A 126 16.92 -11.13 -11.03
C HIS A 126 18.11 -10.98 -11.98
N ASP A 127 18.66 -12.09 -12.47
CA ASP A 127 19.83 -12.03 -13.33
C ASP A 127 19.47 -11.48 -14.71
N SER A 128 20.28 -10.56 -15.24
CA SER A 128 20.27 -10.22 -16.67
C SER A 128 20.82 -11.37 -17.55
N ALA A 129 21.32 -12.48 -16.99
CA ALA A 129 22.09 -13.48 -17.75
C ALA A 129 22.10 -14.95 -17.26
N SER A 130 21.37 -15.36 -16.21
CA SER A 130 21.49 -16.73 -15.68
C SER A 130 20.14 -17.42 -15.49
N LEU A 131 19.67 -18.06 -16.55
CA LEU A 131 18.77 -19.20 -16.41
C LEU A 131 19.57 -20.47 -16.75
N PRO A 132 19.59 -21.50 -15.90
CA PRO A 132 20.11 -22.80 -16.31
C PRO A 132 19.20 -23.35 -17.41
N VAL A 133 19.82 -23.71 -18.54
CA VAL A 133 19.16 -24.46 -19.62
C VAL A 133 18.82 -25.85 -19.09
N PRO A 134 17.56 -26.31 -19.13
CA PRO A 134 17.26 -27.70 -18.85
C PRO A 134 17.82 -28.56 -19.99
N ALA A 135 18.60 -29.57 -19.61
CA ALA A 135 19.07 -30.63 -20.50
C ALA A 135 17.91 -31.52 -20.99
#